data_AF-A0A1J3HMR1-F1
#
_entry.id   AF-A0A1J3HMR1-F1
#
_cell.length_a   1.000
_cell.length_b   1.000
_cell.length_c   1.000
_cell.angle_alpha   90.00
_cell.angle_beta   90.00
_cell.angle_gamma   90.00
#
_symmetry.space_group_name_H-M   'P 1'
#
loop_
_entity.id
_entity.type
_entity.pdbx_description
1 polymer ?
#
loop_
_entity_poly.entity_id
_entity_poly.type
_entity_poly.pdbx_seq_one_letter_code
_entity_poly.pdbx_strand_id
1 'polypeptide(L)'
;MYYLTTYFLVLFFLFFLSHPLPCASSNQELGSCETALFQCGNITAGFPFWGGNRHKPCGHPLLELHCKKTLTSLNISNHEYIVFHINQTSNSLRLARADLLGSFCSTTVNTAVLPSEIFELSPTYKSLNVLYHC
;
A
#
# COMPACT_ATOMS: atom_id res chain seq x y z
N MET A 1 -22.07 -51.18 -10.96
CA MET A 1 -21.07 -50.13 -10.62
C MET A 1 -21.42 -48.75 -11.17
N TYR A 2 -22.02 -48.63 -12.36
CA TYR A 2 -22.40 -47.33 -12.95
C TYR A 2 -23.44 -46.53 -12.13
N TYR A 3 -24.49 -47.19 -11.61
CA TYR A 3 -25.54 -46.53 -10.80
C TYR A 3 -25.00 -45.81 -9.55
N LEU A 4 -24.00 -46.38 -8.89
CA LEU A 4 -23.40 -45.80 -7.68
C LEU A 4 -22.62 -44.53 -8.02
N THR A 5 -21.91 -44.53 -9.15
CA THR A 5 -21.18 -43.37 -9.66
C THR A 5 -22.12 -42.24 -10.07
N THR A 6 -23.23 -42.55 -10.74
CA THR A 6 -24.24 -41.56 -11.13
C THR A 6 -24.90 -40.93 -9.91
N TYR A 7 -25.22 -41.73 -8.88
CA TYR A 7 -25.79 -41.24 -7.63
C TYR A 7 -24.86 -40.27 -6.90
N PHE A 8 -23.57 -40.59 -6.86
CA PHE A 8 -22.56 -39.72 -6.23
C PHE A 8 -22.40 -38.38 -6.95
N LEU A 9 -22.44 -38.38 -8.29
CA LEU A 9 -22.39 -37.16 -9.10
C LEU A 9 -23.63 -36.28 -8.88
N VAL A 10 -24.82 -36.88 -8.83
CA VAL A 10 -26.07 -36.16 -8.56
C VAL A 10 -26.04 -35.52 -7.17
N LEU A 11 -25.60 -36.25 -6.14
CA LEU A 11 -25.44 -35.71 -4.79
C LEU A 11 -24.43 -34.55 -4.73
N PHE A 12 -23.31 -34.68 -5.44
CA PHE A 12 -22.30 -33.62 -5.55
C PHE A 12 -22.93 -32.36 -6.16
N PHE A 13 -23.64 -32.47 -7.30
CA PHE A 13 -24.33 -31.34 -7.92
C PHE A 13 -25.40 -30.70 -7.01
N LEU A 14 -26.19 -31.51 -6.30
CA LEU A 14 -27.18 -31.01 -5.34
C LEU A 14 -26.54 -30.30 -4.14
N PHE A 15 -25.34 -30.73 -3.73
CA PHE A 15 -24.56 -30.06 -2.68
C PHE A 15 -24.09 -28.66 -3.12
N PHE A 16 -23.61 -28.47 -4.35
CA PHE A 16 -23.26 -27.14 -4.88
C PHE A 16 -24.48 -26.25 -5.13
N LEU A 17 -25.64 -26.83 -5.48
CA LEU A 17 -26.89 -26.06 -5.62
C LEU A 17 -27.44 -25.57 -4.26
N SER A 18 -27.26 -26.37 -3.20
CA SER A 18 -27.73 -26.02 -1.84
C SER A 18 -26.76 -25.12 -1.07
N HIS A 19 -25.49 -25.10 -1.49
CA HIS A 19 -24.46 -24.20 -0.97
C HIS A 19 -23.94 -23.35 -2.12
N PRO A 20 -24.71 -22.32 -2.56
CA PRO A 20 -24.12 -21.32 -3.44
C PRO A 20 -22.85 -20.84 -2.74
N LEU A 21 -21.71 -20.91 -3.45
CA LEU A 21 -20.47 -20.30 -2.97
C LEU A 21 -20.86 -18.91 -2.47
N PRO A 22 -20.53 -18.54 -1.22
CA PRO A 22 -20.82 -17.20 -0.76
C PRO A 22 -20.06 -16.28 -1.71
N CYS A 23 -20.77 -15.68 -2.66
CA CYS A 23 -20.29 -14.50 -3.34
C CYS A 23 -20.07 -13.52 -2.20
N ALA A 24 -18.82 -13.35 -1.80
CA ALA A 24 -18.43 -12.28 -0.89
C ALA A 24 -19.08 -11.03 -1.47
N SER A 25 -20.01 -10.43 -0.73
CA SER A 25 -20.74 -9.25 -1.16
C SER A 25 -19.76 -8.07 -1.16
N SER A 26 -18.91 -8.03 -2.18
CA SER A 26 -17.91 -6.98 -2.42
C SER A 26 -18.57 -5.60 -2.52
N ASN A 27 -19.87 -5.53 -2.79
CA ASN A 27 -20.60 -4.30 -3.01
C ASN A 27 -20.56 -3.31 -1.83
N GLN A 28 -20.47 -3.79 -0.58
CA GLN A 28 -20.40 -2.90 0.59
C GLN A 28 -18.98 -2.40 0.88
N GLU A 29 -17.95 -3.23 0.63
CA GLU A 29 -16.54 -2.83 0.82
C GLU A 29 -16.02 -1.99 -0.34
N LEU A 30 -16.47 -2.23 -1.58
CA LEU A 30 -16.01 -1.50 -2.76
C LEU A 30 -16.49 -0.04 -2.75
N GLY A 31 -17.73 0.22 -2.34
CA GLY A 31 -18.26 1.59 -2.19
C GLY A 31 -17.55 2.40 -1.09
N SER A 32 -17.00 1.72 -0.07
CA SER A 32 -16.18 2.36 0.95
C SER A 32 -14.86 2.89 0.39
N CYS A 33 -14.28 2.25 -0.64
CA CYS A 33 -13.01 2.67 -1.21
C CYS A 33 -13.12 3.90 -2.11
N GLU A 34 -14.28 4.18 -2.70
CA GLU A 34 -14.43 5.39 -3.54
C GLU A 34 -14.54 6.66 -2.70
N THR A 35 -15.14 6.55 -1.51
CA THR A 35 -15.43 7.70 -0.64
C THR A 35 -14.39 7.90 0.46
N ALA A 36 -13.73 6.84 0.93
CA ALA A 36 -12.76 6.94 2.02
C ALA A 36 -11.40 7.44 1.53
N LEU A 37 -10.95 8.58 2.03
CA LEU A 37 -9.59 9.09 1.81
C LEU A 37 -8.76 8.92 3.09
N PHE A 38 -7.47 8.64 2.91
CA PHE A 38 -6.50 8.82 3.99
C PHE A 38 -6.35 10.32 4.27
N GLN A 39 -6.35 10.71 5.53
CA GLN A 39 -6.13 12.08 5.97
C GLN A 39 -5.21 12.11 7.19
N CYS A 40 -4.11 12.86 7.10
CA CYS A 40 -3.19 13.09 8.21
C CYS A 40 -2.43 14.40 7.99
N GLY A 41 -2.59 15.36 8.92
CA GLY A 41 -2.00 16.69 8.77
C GLY A 41 -2.45 17.34 7.46
N ASN A 42 -1.50 17.71 6.60
CA ASN A 42 -1.77 18.34 5.30
C ASN A 42 -1.77 17.34 4.14
N ILE A 43 -1.72 16.04 4.41
CA ILE A 43 -1.72 14.98 3.39
C ILE A 43 -3.12 14.36 3.32
N THR A 44 -3.68 14.38 2.12
CA THR A 44 -4.89 13.63 1.76
C THR A 44 -4.57 12.72 0.58
N ALA A 45 -4.91 11.44 0.67
CA ALA A 45 -4.55 10.45 -0.34
C ALA A 45 -5.69 9.45 -0.62
N GLY A 46 -5.92 9.16 -1.91
CA GLY A 46 -6.78 8.08 -2.38
C GLY A 46 -5.96 6.89 -2.88
N PHE A 47 -6.53 6.11 -3.80
CA PHE A 47 -5.78 5.07 -4.51
C PHE A 47 -4.54 5.68 -5.20
N PRO A 48 -3.36 5.02 -5.17
CA PRO A 48 -3.10 3.65 -4.72
C PRO A 48 -2.77 3.49 -3.22
N PHE A 49 -2.92 4.54 -2.42
CA PHE A 49 -2.59 4.49 -0.99
C PHE A 49 -3.73 3.90 -0.15
N TRP A 50 -3.38 3.38 1.01
CA TRP A 50 -4.32 2.99 2.07
C TRP A 50 -3.73 3.32 3.44
N GLY A 51 -4.51 3.18 4.51
CA GLY A 51 -4.12 3.50 5.88
C GLY A 51 -5.12 4.41 6.57
N GLY A 52 -5.01 4.56 7.89
CA GLY A 52 -5.96 5.34 8.69
C GLY A 52 -7.39 4.87 8.49
N ASN A 53 -8.27 5.76 8.01
CA ASN A 53 -9.67 5.45 7.72
C ASN A 53 -9.89 4.71 6.39
N ARG A 54 -8.85 4.55 5.56
CA ARG A 54 -8.93 3.85 4.27
C ARG A 54 -8.39 2.43 4.43
N HIS A 55 -9.29 1.45 4.39
CA HIS A 55 -8.97 0.04 4.64
C HIS A 55 -7.95 -0.54 3.66
N LYS A 56 -7.22 -1.57 4.10
CA LYS A 56 -6.18 -2.28 3.34
C LYS A 56 -6.60 -2.73 1.93
N PRO A 57 -7.83 -3.25 1.69
CA PRO A 57 -8.26 -3.64 0.36
C PRO A 57 -8.35 -2.48 -0.65
N CYS A 58 -8.37 -1.23 -0.17
CA CYS A 58 -8.54 -0.04 -1.02
C CYS A 58 -7.23 0.49 -1.63
N GLY A 59 -6.08 -0.13 -1.40
CA GLY A 59 -4.79 0.35 -1.88
C GLY A 59 -3.78 -0.77 -2.14
N HIS A 60 -2.61 -0.37 -2.61
CA HIS A 60 -1.52 -1.29 -2.91
C HIS A 60 -0.84 -1.77 -1.62
N PRO A 61 -0.52 -3.07 -1.45
CA PRO A 61 0.04 -3.61 -0.21
C PRO A 61 1.32 -2.92 0.28
N LEU A 62 2.13 -2.36 -0.65
CA LEU A 62 3.38 -1.65 -0.35
C LEU A 62 3.21 -0.15 -0.11
N LEU A 63 2.00 0.40 -0.25
CA LEU A 63 1.70 1.84 -0.14
C LEU A 63 0.78 2.14 1.06
N GLU A 64 1.09 1.51 2.19
CA GLU A 64 0.47 1.82 3.47
C GLU A 64 1.00 3.17 3.99
N LEU A 65 0.09 4.10 4.28
CA LEU A 65 0.38 5.35 4.95
C LEU A 65 0.09 5.22 6.45
N HIS A 66 1.07 5.61 7.26
CA HIS A 66 0.95 5.73 8.70
C HIS A 66 0.81 7.20 9.09
N CYS A 67 0.05 7.46 10.15
CA CYS A 67 -0.13 8.80 10.70
C CYS A 67 0.33 8.85 12.16
N LYS A 68 1.31 9.71 12.45
CA LYS A 68 1.76 9.99 13.81
C LYS A 68 1.59 11.48 14.09
N LYS A 69 0.58 11.83 14.89
CA LYS A 69 0.13 13.22 15.11
C LYS A 69 -0.29 13.86 13.77
N THR A 70 0.59 14.67 13.19
CA THR A 70 0.39 15.37 11.91
C THR A 70 1.40 14.94 10.84
N LEU A 71 2.27 13.97 11.17
CA LEU A 71 3.30 13.47 10.27
C LEU A 71 2.81 12.19 9.60
N THR A 72 2.80 12.22 8.27
CA THR A 72 2.52 11.06 7.43
C THR A 72 3.83 10.35 7.10
N SER A 73 3.88 9.03 7.28
CA SER A 73 5.01 8.21 6.87
C SER A 73 4.56 6.97 6.11
N LEU A 74 5.49 6.34 5.41
CA LEU A 74 5.31 5.03 4.77
C LEU A 74 6.63 4.27 4.80
N ASN A 75 6.56 2.94 4.75
CA ASN A 75 7.75 2.09 4.77
C ASN A 75 8.10 1.60 3.36
N ILE A 76 9.33 1.85 2.91
CA ILE A 76 9.88 1.30 1.66
C ILE A 76 11.16 0.56 2.00
N SER A 77 11.25 -0.71 1.60
CA SER A 77 12.46 -1.54 1.74
C SER A 77 13.06 -1.47 3.14
N ASN A 78 12.23 -1.66 4.18
CA ASN A 78 12.57 -1.61 5.60
C ASN A 78 13.07 -0.26 6.15
N HIS A 79 12.84 0.84 5.42
CA HIS A 79 13.12 2.18 5.92
C HIS A 79 11.84 3.00 6.01
N GLU A 80 11.71 3.79 7.07
CA GLU A 80 10.62 4.74 7.24
C GLU A 80 10.92 6.01 6.43
N TYR A 81 9.96 6.42 5.61
CA TYR A 81 10.00 7.66 4.84
C TYR A 81 8.90 8.59 5.32
N ILE A 82 9.26 9.85 5.59
CA ILE A 82 8.32 10.93 5.83
C ILE A 82 7.79 11.43 4.48
N VAL A 83 6.47 11.49 4.35
CA VAL A 83 5.77 11.97 3.15
C VAL A 83 5.53 13.46 3.28
N PHE A 84 6.20 14.25 2.45
CA PHE A 84 6.03 15.71 2.42
C PHE A 84 4.95 16.16 1.45
N HIS A 85 4.77 15.44 0.35
CA HIS A 85 3.83 15.82 -0.69
C HIS A 85 3.40 14.62 -1.53
N ILE A 86 2.12 14.60 -1.90
CA ILE A 86 1.53 13.64 -2.84
C ILE A 86 0.86 14.45 -3.95
N ASN A 87 1.30 14.23 -5.19
CA ASN A 87 0.62 14.76 -6.37
C ASN A 87 -0.06 13.61 -7.10
N GLN A 88 -1.37 13.46 -6.89
CA GLN A 88 -2.16 12.41 -7.55
C GLN A 88 -2.29 12.62 -9.06
N THR A 89 -2.29 13.86 -9.55
CA THR A 89 -2.39 14.14 -10.98
C THR A 89 -1.16 13.66 -11.75
N SER A 90 0.03 13.84 -11.17
CA SER A 90 1.29 13.41 -11.78
C SER A 90 1.78 12.06 -11.28
N ASN A 91 1.03 11.38 -10.41
CA ASN A 91 1.45 10.17 -9.68
C ASN A 91 2.86 10.29 -9.06
N SER A 92 3.15 11.42 -8.41
CA SER A 92 4.48 11.69 -7.84
C SER A 92 4.44 11.91 -6.33
N LEU A 93 5.54 11.53 -5.67
CA LEU A 93 5.71 11.62 -4.23
C LEU A 93 6.99 12.36 -3.89
N ARG A 94 6.93 13.21 -2.86
CA ARG A 94 8.11 13.80 -2.24
C ARG A 94 8.30 13.19 -0.87
N LEU A 95 9.44 12.53 -0.70
CA LEU A 95 9.77 11.68 0.45
C LEU A 95 11.12 12.11 1.02
N ALA A 96 11.35 11.87 2.31
CA ALA A 96 12.71 11.78 2.87
C ALA A 96 12.78 10.65 3.89
N ARG A 97 13.93 9.97 4.00
CA ARG A 97 14.08 8.97 5.05
C ARG A 97 14.05 9.63 6.42
N ALA A 98 13.31 9.05 7.35
CA ALA A 98 13.14 9.59 8.69
C ALA A 98 14.47 9.65 9.46
N ASP A 99 15.34 8.66 9.28
CA ASP A 99 16.66 8.56 9.93
C ASP A 99 17.69 9.59 9.42
N LEU A 100 17.43 10.21 8.26
CA LEU A 100 18.27 11.26 7.66
C LEU A 100 17.76 12.67 7.95
N LEU A 101 16.66 12.83 8.70
CA LEU A 101 16.16 14.14 9.13
C LEU A 101 16.93 14.70 10.34
N GLY A 102 17.63 13.84 11.09
CA GLY A 102 18.45 14.21 12.24
C GLY A 102 19.91 14.48 11.88
N SER A 103 20.81 14.30 12.85
CA SER A 103 22.25 14.41 12.62
C SER A 103 22.75 13.25 11.77
N PHE A 104 23.38 13.56 10.63
CA PHE A 104 24.03 12.56 9.77
C PHE A 104 25.07 11.71 10.51
N CYS A 105 25.68 12.24 11.59
CA CYS A 105 26.70 11.55 12.38
C CYS A 105 26.19 10.37 13.20
N SER A 106 24.88 10.25 13.38
CA SER A 106 24.28 9.16 14.15
C SER A 106 23.59 8.12 13.27
N THR A 107 23.60 8.32 11.94
CA THR A 107 22.81 7.49 11.01
C THR A 107 23.70 6.47 10.30
N THR A 108 23.29 5.21 10.32
CA THR A 108 23.94 4.17 9.52
C THR A 108 23.40 4.22 8.09
N VAL A 109 24.20 4.73 7.16
CA VAL A 109 23.78 4.88 5.76
C VAL A 109 23.87 3.54 5.03
N ASN A 110 22.77 2.78 5.07
CA ASN A 110 22.58 1.64 4.17
C ASN A 110 21.89 2.11 2.89
N THR A 111 22.33 1.57 1.75
CA THR A 111 21.74 1.83 0.43
C THR A 111 20.28 1.41 0.43
N ALA A 112 19.35 2.37 0.37
CA ALA A 112 17.95 2.08 0.19
C ALA A 112 17.68 1.82 -1.29
N VAL A 113 17.19 0.63 -1.62
CA VAL A 113 16.73 0.29 -2.96
C VAL A 113 15.23 0.56 -3.02
N LEU A 114 14.79 1.41 -3.94
CA LEU A 114 13.36 1.55 -4.22
C LEU A 114 12.90 0.36 -5.09
N PRO A 115 11.81 -0.33 -4.71
CA PRO A 115 11.24 -1.38 -5.55
C PRO A 115 10.82 -0.83 -6.91
N SER A 116 11.44 -1.35 -7.97
CA SER A 116 11.19 -0.90 -9.35
C SER A 116 9.79 -1.24 -9.85
N GLU A 117 9.07 -2.13 -9.17
CA GLU A 117 7.72 -2.54 -9.53
C GLU A 117 6.70 -1.43 -9.31
N ILE A 118 6.96 -0.50 -8.39
CA ILE A 118 6.02 0.56 -7.98
C ILE A 118 6.63 1.96 -7.95
N PHE A 119 7.95 2.08 -8.01
CA PHE A 119 8.64 3.36 -8.04
C PHE A 119 9.58 3.44 -9.25
N GLU A 120 9.49 4.57 -9.93
CA GLU A 120 10.45 4.97 -10.95
C GLU A 120 11.12 6.27 -10.51
N LEU A 121 12.43 6.34 -10.66
CA LEU A 121 13.15 7.60 -10.45
C LEU A 121 12.80 8.55 -11.59
N SER A 122 12.43 9.78 -11.24
CA SER A 122 12.18 10.83 -12.22
C SER A 122 13.39 11.02 -13.13
N PRO A 123 13.22 11.32 -14.44
CA PRO A 123 14.33 11.61 -15.34
C PRO A 123 15.16 12.84 -14.90
N THR A 124 14.61 13.68 -14.03
CA THR A 124 15.32 14.83 -13.44
C THR A 124 15.99 14.52 -12.10
N TYR A 125 15.91 13.27 -11.63
CA TYR A 125 16.56 12.83 -10.40
C TYR A 125 18.08 13.03 -10.48
N LYS A 126 18.66 13.56 -9.40
CA LYS A 126 20.10 13.78 -9.29
C LYS A 126 20.61 13.11 -8.02
N SER A 127 21.66 12.31 -8.17
CA SER A 127 22.40 11.77 -7.03
C SER A 127 23.18 12.89 -6.36
N LEU A 128 23.11 12.95 -5.03
CA LEU A 128 23.79 13.94 -4.22
C LEU A 128 24.70 13.22 -3.22
N ASN A 129 26.00 13.40 -3.36
CA ASN A 129 26.98 12.86 -2.44
C ASN A 129 27.32 13.92 -1.39
N VAL A 130 27.05 13.61 -0.12
CA VAL A 130 27.35 14.50 1.00
C VAL A 130 28.53 13.93 1.77
N LEU A 131 29.61 14.70 1.85
CA LEU A 131 30.73 14.43 2.75
C LEU A 131 30.50 15.23 4.02
N TYR A 132 30.44 14.55 5.16
CA TYR A 132 30.25 15.16 6.46
C TYR A 132 31.34 14.65 7.40
N HIS A 133 31.97 15.57 8.15
CA HIS A 133 32.99 15.21 9.13
C HIS A 133 32.32 15.06 10.50
N CYS A 134 32.12 13.81 10.88
CA CYS A 134 32.04 13.40 12.29
C CYS A 134 33.45 13.01 12.73
#